data_AF-H3D3N1-F1
#
_entry.id   AF-H3D3N1-F1
#
_cell.length_a   1.000
_cell.length_b   1.000
_cell.length_c   1.000
_cell.angle_alpha   90.00
_cell.angle_beta   90.00
_cell.angle_gamma   90.00
#
_symmetry.space_group_name_H-M   'P 1'
#
loop_
_entity.id
_entity.type
_entity.pdbx_description
1 polymer ?
#
loop_
_entity_poly.entity_id
_entity_poly.type
_entity_poly.pdbx_seq_one_letter_code
_entity_poly.pdbx_strand_id
1 'polypeptide(L)'
;MVFSTSCWSRDQNRLPYIDYLHTGADCIWYSVPAEEKAKLDKVVHTLLQANGTPGLDMLEKNIMISPEVLCREGIKVYPERHSFVVCYPGAFVSKVCCGYSVSETVHFATPHWMNLGYQAAKDLKCRRIAKPFSMEKLLYQIATAESKRDNGFLLTTISTLLKDLRNIELRQRQELYKAGLLSSARYGTHDGNLGPGEGRKKPRGKWLALESSERRCQICQHLCYLSMVVQETDNVVFCLECALRYVEKHKSCRGLKMMYRYDEEQITSLVNQVCGRAMLKSGGGGAMLVSRGGGDPCHGLSPGRASAAKRGPQKRATVEVALARLSSSHIPKAAAVS
;
A
#
# COMPACT_ATOMS: atom_id res chain seq x y z
N MET A 1 -21.46 -8.76 16.55
CA MET A 1 -22.72 -9.43 16.98
C MET A 1 -22.93 -10.64 16.10
N VAL A 2 -23.84 -11.56 16.47
CA VAL A 2 -24.12 -12.73 15.62
C VAL A 2 -24.52 -12.26 14.22
N PHE A 3 -23.98 -12.91 13.19
CA PHE A 3 -24.18 -12.58 11.77
C PHE A 3 -23.68 -11.19 11.33
N SER A 4 -22.89 -10.49 12.14
CA SER A 4 -22.10 -9.37 11.61
C SER A 4 -21.14 -9.91 10.55
N THR A 5 -21.17 -9.31 9.35
CA THR A 5 -20.35 -9.75 8.22
C THR A 5 -19.51 -8.61 7.67
N SER A 6 -18.24 -8.90 7.39
CA SER A 6 -17.41 -8.09 6.49
C SER A 6 -17.43 -8.77 5.13
N CYS A 7 -17.87 -8.02 4.11
CA CYS A 7 -17.92 -8.51 2.73
C CYS A 7 -16.51 -8.76 2.17
N TRP A 8 -16.47 -9.44 1.04
CA TRP A 8 -15.23 -9.70 0.31
C TRP A 8 -14.48 -8.41 0.02
N SER A 9 -13.28 -8.30 0.58
CA SER A 9 -12.46 -7.10 0.48
C SER A 9 -10.99 -7.46 0.45
N ARG A 10 -10.18 -6.47 0.10
CA ARG A 10 -8.72 -6.54 0.09
C ARG A 10 -8.18 -5.15 0.35
N ASP A 11 -7.06 -5.03 1.06
CA ASP A 11 -6.44 -3.73 1.25
C ASP A 11 -6.03 -3.09 -0.09
N GLN A 12 -6.48 -1.86 -0.30
CA GLN A 12 -6.25 -1.11 -1.54
C GLN A 12 -4.78 -0.77 -1.76
N ASN A 13 -4.02 -0.58 -0.68
CA ASN A 13 -2.58 -0.34 -0.72
C ASN A 13 -1.76 -1.64 -0.76
N ARG A 14 -2.44 -2.81 -0.81
CA ARG A 14 -1.87 -4.15 -0.72
C ARG A 14 -0.99 -4.34 0.52
N LEU A 15 -1.28 -3.64 1.61
CA LEU A 15 -0.65 -3.86 2.90
C LEU A 15 -1.11 -5.20 3.48
N PRO A 16 -0.20 -5.99 4.06
CA PRO A 16 -0.62 -7.04 4.96
C PRO A 16 -1.24 -6.42 6.22
N TYR A 17 -2.10 -7.18 6.86
CA TYR A 17 -2.67 -6.81 8.15
C TYR A 17 -2.86 -8.04 9.04
N ILE A 18 -2.96 -7.78 10.33
CA ILE A 18 -3.23 -8.77 11.37
C ILE A 18 -4.59 -8.44 11.95
N ASP A 19 -5.47 -9.43 12.07
CA ASP A 19 -6.69 -9.34 12.90
C ASP A 19 -6.53 -10.24 14.13
N TYR A 20 -6.70 -9.65 15.30
CA TYR A 20 -6.67 -10.37 16.57
C TYR A 20 -8.03 -10.32 17.25
N LEU A 21 -8.61 -11.49 17.54
CA LEU A 21 -9.84 -11.64 18.31
C LEU A 21 -9.51 -11.61 19.80
N HIS A 22 -9.78 -10.48 20.45
CA HIS A 22 -9.52 -10.27 21.88
C HIS A 22 -10.43 -11.08 22.78
N THR A 23 -11.74 -11.10 22.46
CA THR A 23 -12.73 -11.79 23.29
C THR A 23 -14.04 -12.04 22.53
N GLY A 24 -14.88 -12.90 23.10
CA GLY A 24 -16.20 -13.25 22.58
C GLY A 24 -16.21 -14.53 21.77
N ALA A 25 -17.27 -14.70 20.97
CA ALA A 25 -17.50 -15.82 20.09
C ALA A 25 -16.58 -15.81 18.87
N ASP A 26 -16.36 -17.00 18.32
CA ASP A 26 -15.53 -17.19 17.13
C ASP A 26 -16.00 -16.37 15.93
N CYS A 27 -15.04 -16.03 15.08
CA CYS A 27 -15.29 -15.48 13.75
C CYS A 27 -14.85 -16.51 12.71
N ILE A 28 -15.66 -16.69 11.66
CA ILE A 28 -15.31 -17.50 10.50
C ILE A 28 -14.72 -16.56 9.47
N TRP A 29 -13.48 -16.82 9.09
CA TRP A 29 -12.79 -16.15 8.01
C TRP A 29 -12.87 -16.99 6.75
N TYR A 30 -13.07 -16.35 5.61
CA TYR A 30 -12.93 -16.95 4.30
C TYR A 30 -11.87 -16.17 3.55
N SER A 31 -10.94 -16.88 2.92
CA SER A 31 -9.88 -16.26 2.12
C SER A 31 -9.81 -16.85 0.72
N VAL A 32 -9.56 -15.99 -0.26
CA VAL A 32 -9.24 -16.35 -1.64
C VAL A 32 -7.81 -15.89 -1.92
N PRO A 33 -6.91 -16.79 -2.35
CA PRO A 33 -5.52 -16.45 -2.65
C PRO A 33 -5.39 -15.39 -3.74
N ALA A 34 -4.28 -14.66 -3.72
CA ALA A 34 -4.02 -13.59 -4.70
C ALA A 34 -3.92 -14.13 -6.14
N GLU A 35 -3.50 -15.37 -6.31
CA GLU A 35 -3.35 -16.07 -7.59
C GLU A 35 -4.70 -16.27 -8.29
N GLU A 36 -5.77 -16.42 -7.52
CA GLU A 36 -7.14 -16.60 -8.04
C GLU A 36 -7.75 -15.28 -8.53
N LYS A 37 -7.07 -14.13 -8.38
CA LYS A 37 -7.60 -12.79 -8.72
C LYS A 37 -8.24 -12.74 -10.11
N ALA A 38 -7.54 -13.24 -11.14
CA ALA A 38 -8.02 -13.16 -12.52
C ALA A 38 -9.25 -14.04 -12.76
N LYS A 39 -9.35 -15.18 -12.06
CA LYS A 39 -10.51 -16.06 -12.12
C LYS A 39 -11.68 -15.47 -11.35
N LEU A 40 -11.42 -14.95 -10.16
CA LEU A 40 -12.40 -14.28 -9.31
C LEU A 40 -13.05 -13.10 -10.03
N ASP A 41 -12.26 -12.26 -10.73
CA ASP A 41 -12.79 -11.14 -11.52
C ASP A 41 -13.83 -11.60 -12.56
N LYS A 42 -13.50 -12.64 -13.34
CA LYS A 42 -14.39 -13.19 -14.38
C LYS A 42 -15.66 -13.81 -13.80
N VAL A 43 -15.50 -14.60 -12.73
CA VAL A 43 -16.62 -15.26 -12.04
C VAL A 43 -17.56 -14.20 -11.48
N VAL A 44 -17.04 -13.23 -10.74
CA VAL A 44 -17.83 -12.16 -10.13
C VAL A 44 -18.50 -11.29 -11.20
N HIS A 45 -17.79 -10.95 -12.28
CA HIS A 45 -18.36 -10.21 -13.40
C HIS A 45 -19.56 -10.94 -14.01
N THR A 46 -19.47 -12.27 -14.15
CA THR A 46 -20.54 -13.10 -14.71
C THR A 46 -21.70 -13.23 -13.73
N LEU A 47 -21.42 -13.56 -12.46
CA LEU A 47 -22.43 -13.75 -11.41
C LEU A 47 -23.22 -12.47 -11.14
N LEU A 48 -22.56 -11.32 -11.13
CA LEU A 48 -23.17 -10.03 -10.83
C LEU A 48 -23.68 -9.28 -12.07
N GLN A 49 -23.55 -9.89 -13.26
CA GLN A 49 -23.92 -9.27 -14.53
C GLN A 49 -23.35 -7.85 -14.65
N ALA A 50 -22.06 -7.73 -14.40
CA ALA A 50 -21.41 -6.43 -14.28
C ALA A 50 -21.40 -5.72 -15.65
N ASN A 51 -22.33 -4.78 -15.86
CA ASN A 51 -22.48 -4.07 -17.14
C ASN A 51 -21.32 -3.07 -17.36
N GLY A 52 -20.18 -3.56 -17.83
CA GLY A 52 -19.00 -2.75 -18.13
C GLY A 52 -18.17 -2.33 -16.90
N THR A 53 -18.50 -2.86 -15.72
CA THR A 53 -17.69 -2.68 -14.49
C THR A 53 -16.88 -3.94 -14.24
N PRO A 54 -15.57 -3.87 -13.94
CA PRO A 54 -14.81 -5.05 -13.53
C PRO A 54 -15.46 -5.76 -12.33
N GLY A 55 -15.44 -7.09 -12.31
CA GLY A 55 -16.08 -7.88 -11.26
C GLY A 55 -15.51 -7.56 -9.87
N LEU A 56 -14.18 -7.45 -9.76
CA LEU A 56 -13.54 -7.11 -8.49
C LEU A 56 -13.88 -5.69 -8.00
N ASP A 57 -14.12 -4.75 -8.91
CA ASP A 57 -14.54 -3.39 -8.55
C ASP A 57 -15.95 -3.37 -7.96
N MET A 58 -16.80 -4.34 -8.32
CA MET A 58 -18.09 -4.54 -7.66
C MET A 58 -17.93 -5.25 -6.31
N LEU A 59 -17.06 -6.26 -6.24
CA LEU A 59 -16.80 -7.00 -5.00
C LEU A 59 -16.31 -6.07 -3.89
N GLU A 60 -15.40 -5.15 -4.22
CA GLU A 60 -14.87 -4.12 -3.32
C GLU A 60 -15.96 -3.10 -2.85
N LYS A 61 -17.18 -3.11 -3.42
CA LYS A 61 -18.32 -2.27 -3.01
C LYS A 61 -19.28 -2.99 -2.05
N ASN A 62 -18.73 -3.74 -1.10
CA ASN A 62 -19.48 -4.44 -0.04
C ASN A 62 -20.50 -5.46 -0.55
N ILE A 63 -20.13 -6.25 -1.56
CA ILE A 63 -20.97 -7.36 -2.03
C ILE A 63 -20.53 -8.66 -1.35
N MET A 64 -21.48 -9.34 -0.73
CA MET A 64 -21.27 -10.66 -0.16
C MET A 64 -21.69 -11.73 -1.18
N ILE A 65 -20.76 -12.61 -1.54
CA ILE A 65 -21.02 -13.81 -2.34
C ILE A 65 -20.75 -15.01 -1.44
N SER A 66 -21.65 -15.99 -1.45
CA SER A 66 -21.46 -17.21 -0.66
C SER A 66 -20.14 -17.91 -1.06
N PRO A 67 -19.27 -18.26 -0.09
CA PRO A 67 -18.07 -19.05 -0.34
C PRO A 67 -18.33 -20.32 -1.15
N GLU A 68 -19.48 -20.98 -0.91
CA GLU A 68 -19.87 -22.19 -1.64
C GLU A 68 -20.15 -21.93 -3.12
N VAL A 69 -20.70 -20.76 -3.45
CA VAL A 69 -20.93 -20.36 -4.84
C VAL A 69 -19.59 -20.14 -5.53
N LEU A 70 -18.65 -19.45 -4.87
CA LEU A 70 -17.30 -19.26 -5.40
C LEU A 70 -16.57 -20.60 -5.62
N CYS A 71 -16.69 -21.54 -4.67
CA CYS A 71 -16.14 -22.89 -4.81
C CYS A 71 -16.76 -23.65 -5.99
N ARG A 72 -18.08 -23.54 -6.20
CA ARG A 72 -18.78 -24.17 -7.35
C ARG A 72 -18.31 -23.62 -8.70
N GLU A 73 -18.01 -22.33 -8.76
CA GLU A 73 -17.37 -21.67 -9.91
C GLU A 73 -15.86 -21.96 -10.01
N GLY A 74 -15.35 -22.83 -9.13
CA GLY A 74 -13.98 -23.33 -9.11
C GLY A 74 -12.95 -22.36 -8.51
N ILE A 75 -13.36 -21.31 -7.81
CA ILE A 75 -12.45 -20.46 -7.02
C ILE A 75 -12.02 -21.22 -5.77
N LYS A 76 -10.72 -21.21 -5.47
CA LYS A 76 -10.23 -21.76 -4.20
C LYS A 76 -10.57 -20.81 -3.06
N VAL A 77 -11.38 -21.29 -2.11
CA VAL A 77 -11.73 -20.57 -0.89
C VAL A 77 -11.30 -21.39 0.32
N TYR A 78 -10.59 -20.76 1.25
CA TYR A 78 -10.11 -21.38 2.47
C TYR A 78 -10.85 -20.81 3.69
N PRO A 79 -11.64 -21.63 4.41
CA PRO A 79 -12.25 -21.24 5.67
C PRO A 79 -11.25 -21.39 6.82
N GLU A 80 -11.18 -20.39 7.70
CA GLU A 80 -10.27 -20.36 8.83
C GLU A 80 -11.00 -19.90 10.11
N ARG A 81 -10.67 -20.51 11.25
CA ARG A 81 -11.22 -20.15 12.57
C ARG A 81 -10.09 -20.04 13.58
N HIS A 82 -9.51 -18.86 13.66
CA HIS A 82 -8.37 -18.59 14.54
C HIS A 82 -8.52 -17.23 15.21
N SER A 83 -7.96 -17.10 16.42
CA SER A 83 -7.92 -15.83 17.15
C SER A 83 -6.89 -14.85 16.59
N PHE A 84 -5.94 -15.33 15.77
CA PHE A 84 -4.90 -14.52 15.15
C PHE A 84 -4.82 -14.86 13.66
N VAL A 85 -5.21 -13.91 12.81
CA VAL A 85 -5.26 -14.08 11.36
C VAL A 85 -4.31 -13.09 10.71
N VAL A 86 -3.37 -13.58 9.91
CA VAL A 86 -2.48 -12.75 9.09
C VAL A 86 -2.97 -12.77 7.66
N CYS A 87 -3.36 -11.61 7.15
CA CYS A 87 -3.83 -11.46 5.78
C CYS A 87 -2.68 -10.98 4.90
N TYR A 88 -2.30 -11.80 3.94
CA TYR A 88 -1.24 -11.48 2.99
C TYR A 88 -1.72 -10.49 1.92
N PRO A 89 -0.81 -9.66 1.36
CA PRO A 89 -1.12 -8.74 0.27
C PRO A 89 -1.77 -9.47 -0.90
N GLY A 90 -2.85 -8.92 -1.45
CA GLY A 90 -3.47 -9.50 -2.64
C GLY A 90 -4.62 -10.46 -2.35
N ALA A 91 -4.69 -11.06 -1.17
CA ALA A 91 -5.75 -11.99 -0.79
C ALA A 91 -7.09 -11.25 -0.61
N PHE A 92 -8.17 -11.85 -1.10
CA PHE A 92 -9.52 -11.40 -0.80
C PHE A 92 -10.03 -12.13 0.43
N VAL A 93 -10.67 -11.39 1.34
CA VAL A 93 -11.11 -11.91 2.62
C VAL A 93 -12.55 -11.50 2.93
N SER A 94 -13.25 -12.37 3.62
CA SER A 94 -14.58 -12.12 4.18
C SER A 94 -14.63 -12.68 5.60
N LYS A 95 -15.44 -12.07 6.47
CA LYS A 95 -15.55 -12.46 7.88
C LYS A 95 -17.01 -12.55 8.29
N VAL A 96 -17.36 -13.57 9.09
CA VAL A 96 -18.68 -13.72 9.71
C VAL A 96 -18.51 -13.97 11.21
N CYS A 97 -19.11 -13.12 12.05
CA CYS A 97 -19.10 -13.28 13.50
C CYS A 97 -20.18 -14.26 13.97
N CYS A 98 -19.82 -15.21 14.83
CA CYS A 98 -20.76 -16.20 15.38
C CYS A 98 -21.48 -15.71 16.65
N GLY A 99 -21.21 -14.48 17.12
CA GLY A 99 -21.77 -13.94 18.35
C GLY A 99 -21.24 -12.56 18.69
N TYR A 100 -21.29 -12.18 19.96
CA TYR A 100 -20.55 -11.04 20.46
C TYR A 100 -19.06 -11.32 20.31
N SER A 101 -18.31 -10.45 19.63
CA SER A 101 -16.88 -10.61 19.38
C SER A 101 -16.22 -9.24 19.34
N VAL A 102 -15.04 -9.12 19.93
CA VAL A 102 -14.22 -7.91 19.87
C VAL A 102 -12.90 -8.29 19.23
N SER A 103 -12.61 -7.70 18.07
CA SER A 103 -11.34 -7.89 17.37
C SER A 103 -10.71 -6.56 17.00
N GLU A 104 -9.40 -6.56 16.87
CA GLU A 104 -8.61 -5.41 16.45
C GLU A 104 -7.79 -5.76 15.22
N THR A 105 -7.77 -4.85 14.25
CA THR A 105 -7.05 -5.02 12.98
C THR A 105 -5.96 -3.96 12.84
N VAL A 106 -4.73 -4.38 12.54
CA VAL A 106 -3.60 -3.47 12.29
C VAL A 106 -2.91 -3.79 10.97
N HIS A 107 -2.70 -2.77 10.14
CA HIS A 107 -1.94 -2.86 8.90
C HIS A 107 -0.46 -2.61 9.19
N PHE A 108 0.43 -3.32 8.49
CA PHE A 108 1.86 -3.15 8.65
C PHE A 108 2.57 -3.20 7.29
N ALA A 109 3.71 -2.52 7.17
CA ALA A 109 4.49 -2.49 5.96
C ALA A 109 5.81 -3.24 6.17
N THR A 110 6.06 -4.26 5.36
CA THR A 110 7.37 -4.93 5.30
C THR A 110 8.23 -4.28 4.21
N PRO A 111 9.56 -4.49 4.21
CA PRO A 111 10.40 -4.02 3.12
C PRO A 111 9.95 -4.54 1.75
N HIS A 112 9.52 -5.79 1.67
CA HIS A 112 9.01 -6.40 0.45
C HIS A 112 7.73 -5.72 -0.06
N TRP A 113 6.89 -5.22 0.85
CA TRP A 113 5.67 -4.49 0.49
C TRP A 113 5.96 -3.25 -0.37
N MET A 114 7.14 -2.62 -0.29
CA MET A 114 7.43 -1.40 -1.07
C MET A 114 7.20 -1.59 -2.58
N ASN A 115 7.52 -2.76 -3.12
CA ASN A 115 7.25 -3.10 -4.53
C ASN A 115 5.74 -3.21 -4.81
N LEU A 116 5.02 -3.90 -3.92
CA LEU A 116 3.57 -4.10 -4.04
C LEU A 116 2.80 -2.80 -3.86
N GLY A 117 3.16 -1.99 -2.87
CA GLY A 117 2.59 -0.67 -2.62
C GLY A 117 2.86 0.31 -3.77
N TYR A 118 4.03 0.23 -4.42
CA TYR A 118 4.33 1.04 -5.60
C TYR A 118 3.44 0.65 -6.80
N GLN A 119 3.21 -0.65 -7.02
CA GLN A 119 2.26 -1.11 -8.04
C GLN A 119 0.81 -0.76 -7.69
N ALA A 120 0.40 -0.96 -6.44
CA ALA A 120 -0.91 -0.55 -5.94
C ALA A 120 -1.12 0.95 -6.15
N ALA A 121 -0.08 1.76 -5.97
CA ALA A 121 -0.16 3.17 -6.24
C ALA A 121 -0.43 3.50 -7.72
N LYS A 122 0.18 2.78 -8.66
CA LYS A 122 -0.13 2.97 -10.09
C LYS A 122 -1.57 2.55 -10.40
N ASP A 123 -1.99 1.39 -9.89
CA ASP A 123 -3.34 0.82 -10.06
C ASP A 123 -4.44 1.78 -9.55
N LEU A 124 -4.32 2.27 -8.32
CA LEU A 124 -5.27 3.23 -7.73
C LEU A 124 -5.30 4.56 -8.49
N LYS A 125 -4.17 5.03 -9.03
CA LYS A 125 -4.12 6.22 -9.89
C LYS A 125 -4.92 6.00 -11.18
N CYS A 126 -4.77 4.83 -11.82
CA CYS A 126 -5.52 4.46 -13.02
C CYS A 126 -7.03 4.37 -12.75
N ARG A 127 -7.42 3.79 -11.61
CA ARG A 127 -8.81 3.67 -11.15
C ARG A 127 -9.39 4.98 -10.56
N ARG A 128 -8.58 6.04 -10.45
CA ARG A 128 -8.95 7.36 -9.88
C ARG A 128 -9.41 7.28 -8.41
N ILE A 129 -8.87 6.33 -7.65
CA ILE A 129 -9.19 6.15 -6.23
C ILE A 129 -8.23 7.00 -5.39
N ALA A 130 -8.79 7.83 -4.51
CA ALA A 130 -8.02 8.69 -3.63
C ALA A 130 -7.24 7.88 -2.59
N LYS A 131 -5.95 8.18 -2.42
CA LYS A 131 -5.08 7.51 -1.43
C LYS A 131 -4.93 8.30 -0.15
N PRO A 132 -4.68 7.63 0.98
CA PRO A 132 -4.35 8.30 2.24
C PRO A 132 -2.94 8.91 2.24
N PHE A 133 -2.00 8.43 1.41
CA PHE A 133 -0.63 8.96 1.38
C PHE A 133 0.03 8.87 -0.01
N SER A 134 1.14 9.61 -0.18
CA SER A 134 1.95 9.60 -1.41
C SER A 134 3.09 8.59 -1.31
N MET A 135 3.10 7.59 -2.21
CA MET A 135 4.22 6.65 -2.34
C MET A 135 5.52 7.35 -2.74
N GLU A 136 5.45 8.45 -3.50
CA GLU A 136 6.62 9.22 -3.89
C GLU A 136 7.28 9.85 -2.66
N LYS A 137 6.47 10.49 -1.80
CA LYS A 137 6.92 11.06 -0.53
C LYS A 137 7.54 10.00 0.37
N LEU A 138 6.85 8.87 0.52
CA LEU A 138 7.32 7.76 1.35
C LEU A 138 8.69 7.25 0.88
N LEU A 139 8.85 6.98 -0.42
CA LEU A 139 10.12 6.49 -0.98
C LEU A 139 11.25 7.50 -0.78
N TYR A 140 11.00 8.81 -0.98
CA TYR A 140 12.01 9.86 -0.75
C TYR A 140 12.42 9.99 0.70
N GLN A 141 11.47 9.91 1.64
CA GLN A 141 11.74 9.97 3.07
C GLN A 141 12.56 8.75 3.52
N ILE A 142 12.19 7.54 3.08
CA ILE A 142 12.97 6.32 3.36
C ILE A 142 14.37 6.46 2.75
N ALA A 143 14.49 6.88 1.49
CA ALA A 143 15.77 7.08 0.82
C ALA A 143 16.70 8.00 1.60
N THR A 144 16.17 9.14 2.07
CA THR A 144 16.96 10.15 2.78
C THR A 144 17.33 9.70 4.19
N ALA A 145 16.40 9.08 4.93
CA ALA A 145 16.64 8.60 6.28
C ALA A 145 17.61 7.40 6.30
N GLU A 146 17.35 6.40 5.47
CA GLU A 146 18.13 5.15 5.45
C GLU A 146 19.50 5.33 4.78
N SER A 147 19.67 6.34 3.92
CA SER A 147 20.99 6.74 3.45
C SER A 147 21.87 7.33 4.56
N LYS A 148 21.28 7.97 5.59
CA LYS A 148 22.06 8.46 6.74
C LYS A 148 22.45 7.32 7.68
N ARG A 149 21.59 6.30 7.78
CA ARG A 149 21.75 5.13 8.66
C ARG A 149 22.52 3.97 8.02
N ASP A 150 22.87 4.08 6.74
CA ASP A 150 23.55 3.05 5.94
C ASP A 150 22.84 1.68 5.90
N ASN A 151 21.50 1.69 5.82
CA ASN A 151 20.70 0.48 5.75
C ASN A 151 20.66 -0.09 4.33
N GLY A 152 21.74 -0.77 3.93
CA GLY A 152 21.92 -1.31 2.58
C GLY A 152 20.80 -2.24 2.10
N PHE A 153 20.15 -3.00 2.99
CA PHE A 153 19.05 -3.88 2.62
C PHE A 153 17.82 -3.09 2.13
N LEU A 154 17.39 -2.07 2.89
CA LEU A 154 16.28 -1.21 2.46
C LEU A 154 16.64 -0.40 1.22
N LEU A 155 17.86 0.15 1.18
CA LEU A 155 18.35 0.92 0.02
C LEU A 155 18.35 0.09 -1.26
N THR A 156 18.78 -1.18 -1.17
CA THR A 156 18.72 -2.12 -2.31
C THR A 156 17.29 -2.35 -2.76
N THR A 157 16.37 -2.57 -1.80
CA THR A 157 14.95 -2.83 -2.08
C THR A 157 14.27 -1.66 -2.79
N ILE A 158 14.57 -0.41 -2.41
CA ILE A 158 13.95 0.79 -3.01
C ILE A 158 14.69 1.32 -4.24
N SER A 159 15.92 0.87 -4.51
CA SER A 159 16.78 1.45 -5.56
C SER A 159 16.13 1.40 -6.94
N THR A 160 15.49 0.29 -7.29
CA THR A 160 14.77 0.09 -8.55
C THR A 160 13.53 0.99 -8.64
N LEU A 161 12.79 1.11 -7.52
CA LEU A 161 11.60 1.95 -7.42
C LEU A 161 11.93 3.44 -7.56
N LEU A 162 13.01 3.90 -6.93
CA LEU A 162 13.49 5.27 -7.05
C LEU A 162 14.00 5.58 -8.46
N LYS A 163 14.68 4.65 -9.12
CA LYS A 163 15.07 4.78 -10.53
C LYS A 163 13.86 4.95 -11.43
N ASP A 164 12.84 4.10 -11.28
CA ASP A 164 11.61 4.19 -12.07
C ASP A 164 10.88 5.52 -11.81
N LEU A 165 10.75 5.92 -10.54
CA LEU A 165 10.16 7.19 -10.15
C LEU A 165 10.88 8.40 -10.77
N ARG A 166 12.21 8.45 -10.68
CA ARG A 166 13.02 9.50 -11.35
C ARG A 166 12.78 9.50 -12.86
N ASN A 167 12.87 8.35 -13.50
CA ASN A 167 12.77 8.27 -14.95
C ASN A 167 11.38 8.70 -15.44
N ILE A 168 10.31 8.35 -14.71
CA ILE A 168 8.95 8.82 -15.00
C ILE A 168 8.83 10.33 -14.80
N GLU A 169 9.31 10.84 -13.66
CA GLU A 169 9.25 12.27 -13.32
C GLU A 169 9.96 13.13 -14.37
N LEU A 170 11.22 12.80 -14.70
CA LEU A 170 12.02 13.57 -15.68
C LEU A 170 11.40 13.50 -17.08
N ARG A 171 10.91 12.32 -17.49
CA ARG A 171 10.24 12.17 -18.79
C ARG A 171 9.01 13.06 -18.88
N GLN A 172 8.15 13.05 -17.85
CA GLN A 172 6.92 13.83 -17.85
C GLN A 172 7.17 15.34 -17.79
N ARG A 173 8.20 15.80 -17.04
CA ARG A 173 8.65 17.20 -17.09
C ARG A 173 9.10 17.59 -18.49
N GLN A 174 9.89 16.74 -19.14
CA GLN A 174 10.40 17.00 -20.49
C GLN A 174 9.28 17.02 -21.54
N GLU A 175 8.29 16.12 -21.45
CA GLU A 175 7.13 16.10 -22.32
C GLU A 175 6.29 17.38 -22.20
N LEU A 176 6.06 17.86 -20.97
CA LEU A 176 5.36 19.13 -20.73
C LEU A 176 6.13 20.34 -21.25
N TYR A 177 7.45 20.36 -21.07
CA TYR A 177 8.30 21.40 -21.63
C TYR A 177 8.20 21.45 -23.17
N LYS A 178 8.27 20.28 -23.83
CA LYS A 178 8.08 20.15 -25.28
C LYS A 178 6.68 20.56 -25.73
N ALA A 179 5.66 20.36 -24.89
CA ALA A 179 4.29 20.81 -25.13
C ALA A 179 4.11 22.33 -24.93
N GLY A 180 5.16 23.07 -24.54
CA GLY A 180 5.15 24.53 -24.41
C GLY A 180 4.92 25.05 -22.98
N LEU A 181 4.94 24.19 -21.96
CA LEU A 181 4.85 24.63 -20.56
C LEU A 181 6.23 25.11 -20.06
N LEU A 182 6.51 26.40 -20.23
CA LEU A 182 7.79 27.01 -19.84
C LEU A 182 7.78 27.61 -18.43
N SER A 183 6.60 27.98 -17.92
CA SER A 183 6.46 28.56 -16.59
C SER A 183 6.64 27.49 -15.51
N SER A 184 7.67 27.65 -14.67
CA SER A 184 7.93 26.74 -13.56
C SER A 184 8.37 27.49 -12.30
N ALA A 185 8.13 26.90 -11.13
CA ALA A 185 8.65 27.41 -9.86
C ALA A 185 8.82 26.29 -8.83
N ARG A 186 9.75 26.51 -7.89
CA ARG A 186 9.95 25.61 -6.75
C ARG A 186 8.83 25.81 -5.71
N TYR A 187 8.28 24.73 -5.16
CA TYR A 187 7.38 24.78 -4.00
C TYR A 187 7.91 23.92 -2.84
N GLY A 188 7.59 24.34 -1.62
CA GLY A 188 8.04 23.66 -0.41
C GLY A 188 9.50 23.95 -0.11
N THR A 189 9.77 25.07 0.56
CA THR A 189 11.06 25.30 1.20
C THR A 189 11.06 24.68 2.60
N HIS A 190 11.95 23.70 2.81
CA HIS A 190 12.33 23.07 4.09
C HIS A 190 11.27 22.22 4.84
N ASP A 191 11.30 20.89 4.62
CA ASP A 191 11.02 19.93 5.69
C ASP A 191 12.34 19.68 6.45
N GLY A 192 12.61 20.46 7.51
CA GLY A 192 13.68 20.23 8.50
C GLY A 192 14.90 21.16 8.42
N ASN A 193 15.26 21.76 9.56
CA ASN A 193 16.34 22.73 9.86
C ASN A 193 16.06 24.22 9.63
N LEU A 194 15.36 24.83 10.59
CA LEU A 194 15.62 26.23 10.97
C LEU A 194 16.62 26.22 12.13
N GLY A 195 17.87 26.61 11.83
CA GLY A 195 18.72 27.25 12.85
C GLY A 195 18.26 28.70 13.05
N PRO A 196 18.48 29.31 14.23
CA PRO A 196 18.13 30.69 14.46
C PRO A 196 19.16 31.60 13.78
N GLY A 197 18.77 32.33 12.73
CA GLY A 197 19.68 33.28 12.09
C GLY A 197 19.11 34.03 10.89
N GLU A 198 18.71 35.27 11.14
CA GLU A 198 18.83 36.43 10.24
C GLU A 198 17.97 36.48 8.95
N GLY A 199 16.79 37.10 9.10
CA GLY A 199 16.34 38.22 8.27
C GLY A 199 16.56 38.16 6.76
N ARG A 200 15.70 37.43 6.01
CA ARG A 200 15.46 37.72 4.59
C ARG A 200 13.97 37.76 4.27
N LYS A 201 13.59 38.84 3.58
CA LYS A 201 12.23 39.30 3.25
C LYS A 201 11.34 38.16 2.75
N LYS A 202 10.19 37.96 3.42
CA LYS A 202 9.13 37.03 2.99
C LYS A 202 8.64 37.41 1.58
N PRO A 203 8.66 36.49 0.59
CA PRO A 203 7.98 36.73 -0.67
C PRO A 203 6.48 36.93 -0.41
N ARG A 204 5.88 37.95 -1.04
CA ARG A 204 4.43 38.16 -1.05
C ARG A 204 3.78 36.95 -1.75
N GLY A 205 3.26 36.02 -0.97
CA GLY A 205 2.46 34.90 -1.44
C GLY A 205 1.80 34.21 -0.26
N LYS A 206 0.53 34.54 0.00
CA LYS A 206 -0.36 33.90 0.99
C LYS A 206 -0.70 32.43 0.65
N TRP A 207 0.24 31.69 0.04
CA TRP A 207 0.12 30.29 -0.37
C TRP A 207 0.92 29.34 0.54
N LEU A 208 1.64 29.88 1.52
CA LEU A 208 2.59 29.17 2.35
C LEU A 208 2.16 29.27 3.82
N ALA A 209 1.42 28.28 4.32
CA ALA A 209 1.61 27.82 5.71
C ALA A 209 0.74 26.61 6.12
N LEU A 210 -0.53 26.47 5.68
CA LEU A 210 -1.46 25.61 6.44
C LEU A 210 -2.19 24.48 5.70
N GLU A 211 -2.19 24.44 4.36
CA GLU A 211 -2.90 23.38 3.59
C GLU A 211 -2.03 22.72 2.49
N SER A 212 -0.70 22.69 2.66
CA SER A 212 0.20 22.21 1.59
C SER A 212 0.38 20.68 1.51
N SER A 213 -0.15 19.92 2.48
CA SER A 213 0.21 18.51 2.68
C SER A 213 -0.43 17.53 1.71
N GLU A 214 -1.51 17.89 1.00
CA GLU A 214 -2.28 16.93 0.20
C GLU A 214 -2.83 17.49 -1.12
N ARG A 215 -1.98 18.06 -1.96
CA ARG A 215 -2.40 18.51 -3.30
C ARG A 215 -2.68 17.31 -4.21
N ARG A 216 -3.97 17.10 -4.51
CA ARG A 216 -4.46 16.00 -5.35
C ARG A 216 -4.69 16.48 -6.77
N CYS A 217 -4.37 15.62 -7.73
CA CYS A 217 -4.77 15.85 -9.10
C CYS A 217 -6.30 15.77 -9.22
N GLN A 218 -6.93 16.80 -9.79
CA GLN A 218 -8.38 16.86 -10.02
C GLN A 218 -8.92 15.68 -10.82
N ILE A 219 -8.11 15.14 -11.74
CA ILE A 219 -8.53 14.08 -12.68
C ILE A 219 -8.35 12.68 -12.10
N CYS A 220 -7.17 12.38 -11.54
CA CYS A 220 -6.81 11.02 -11.10
C CYS A 220 -6.71 10.84 -9.58
N GLN A 221 -6.97 11.90 -8.80
CA GLN A 221 -6.89 11.90 -7.33
C GLN A 221 -5.50 11.55 -6.76
N HIS A 222 -4.46 11.55 -7.61
CA HIS A 222 -3.07 11.30 -7.23
C HIS A 222 -2.52 12.44 -6.36
N LEU A 223 -1.94 12.08 -5.21
CA LEU A 223 -1.21 13.00 -4.33
C LEU A 223 0.13 13.36 -4.95
N CYS A 224 0.24 14.58 -5.47
CA CYS A 224 1.41 15.06 -6.19
C CYS A 224 2.47 15.55 -5.21
N TYR A 225 3.61 14.86 -5.13
CA TYR A 225 4.68 15.20 -4.18
C TYR A 225 5.94 15.75 -4.83
N LEU A 226 6.38 15.17 -5.96
CA LEU A 226 7.59 15.64 -6.65
C LEU A 226 7.32 16.87 -7.49
N SER A 227 6.31 16.78 -8.35
CA SER A 227 5.84 17.90 -9.15
C SER A 227 4.34 17.84 -9.42
N MET A 228 3.81 18.98 -9.80
CA MET A 228 2.44 19.16 -10.24
C MET A 228 2.37 20.33 -11.22
N VAL A 229 1.26 20.44 -11.93
CA VAL A 229 0.91 21.66 -12.67
C VAL A 229 -0.27 22.32 -11.98
N VAL A 230 -0.13 23.60 -11.70
CA VAL A 230 -1.17 24.41 -11.06
C VAL A 230 -1.73 25.38 -12.09
N GLN A 231 -3.05 25.51 -12.11
CA GLN A 231 -3.75 26.58 -12.79
C GLN A 231 -4.12 27.65 -11.76
N GLU A 232 -3.46 28.81 -11.83
CA GLU A 232 -3.58 29.86 -10.78
C GLU A 232 -4.98 30.49 -10.72
N THR A 233 -5.70 30.55 -11.85
CA THR A 233 -7.04 31.15 -11.92
C THR A 233 -8.09 30.39 -11.10
N ASP A 234 -8.00 29.06 -11.11
CA ASP A 234 -9.06 28.18 -10.59
C ASP A 234 -8.59 27.33 -9.40
N ASN A 235 -7.35 27.54 -8.93
CA ASN A 235 -6.69 26.75 -7.89
C ASN A 235 -6.72 25.22 -8.16
N VAL A 236 -6.74 24.83 -9.44
CA VAL A 236 -6.77 23.41 -9.83
C VAL A 236 -5.35 22.86 -9.91
N VAL A 237 -5.19 21.63 -9.41
CA VAL A 237 -3.93 20.89 -9.46
C VAL A 237 -4.06 19.70 -10.41
N PHE A 238 -3.05 19.52 -11.25
CA PHE A 238 -2.88 18.36 -12.12
C PHE A 238 -1.57 17.64 -11.80
N CYS A 239 -1.58 16.31 -11.82
CA CYS A 239 -0.31 15.57 -11.95
C CYS A 239 0.25 15.77 -13.37
N LEU A 240 1.55 15.57 -13.56
CA LEU A 240 2.20 15.88 -14.85
C LEU A 240 1.55 15.16 -16.04
N GLU A 241 1.23 13.87 -15.87
CA GLU A 241 0.53 13.07 -16.90
C GLU A 241 -0.84 13.64 -17.28
N CYS A 242 -1.64 14.05 -16.29
CA CYS A 242 -2.97 14.61 -16.53
C CYS A 242 -2.87 16.03 -17.11
N ALA A 243 -1.86 16.79 -16.70
CA ALA A 243 -1.57 18.12 -17.25
C ALA A 243 -1.18 18.01 -18.72
N LEU A 244 -0.37 17.03 -19.11
CA LEU A 244 0.00 16.82 -20.50
C LEU A 244 -1.23 16.55 -21.37
N ARG A 245 -2.09 15.62 -20.95
CA ARG A 245 -3.36 15.36 -21.64
C ARG A 245 -4.26 16.59 -21.73
N TYR A 246 -4.29 17.42 -20.68
CA TYR A 246 -5.03 18.67 -20.67
C TYR A 246 -4.48 19.65 -21.72
N VAL A 247 -3.17 19.87 -21.74
CA VAL A 247 -2.48 20.74 -22.71
C VAL A 247 -2.71 20.23 -24.14
N GLU A 248 -2.59 18.93 -24.38
CA GLU A 248 -2.80 18.33 -25.70
C GLU A 248 -4.23 18.50 -26.22
N LYS A 249 -5.21 18.45 -25.32
CA LYS A 249 -6.64 18.65 -25.63
C LYS A 249 -6.96 20.11 -25.90
N HIS A 250 -6.44 21.03 -25.08
CA HIS A 250 -6.75 22.46 -25.16
C HIS A 250 -5.82 23.26 -26.09
N LYS A 251 -4.72 22.64 -26.56
CA LYS A 251 -3.68 23.27 -27.40
C LYS A 251 -3.11 24.57 -26.81
N SER A 252 -3.13 24.71 -25.48
CA SER A 252 -2.70 25.92 -24.78
C SER A 252 -2.16 25.59 -23.39
N CYS A 253 -1.04 26.23 -23.05
CA CYS A 253 -0.45 26.22 -21.71
C CYS A 253 -0.75 27.50 -20.92
N ARG A 254 -1.61 28.40 -21.44
CA ARG A 254 -1.86 29.70 -20.82
C ARG A 254 -2.45 29.53 -19.41
N GLY A 255 -1.84 30.18 -18.42
CA GLY A 255 -2.28 30.12 -17.02
C GLY A 255 -1.82 28.87 -16.25
N LEU A 256 -1.09 27.97 -16.89
CA LEU A 256 -0.50 26.80 -16.24
C LEU A 256 0.93 27.08 -15.78
N LYS A 257 1.28 26.53 -14.62
CA LYS A 257 2.61 26.64 -14.03
C LYS A 257 3.03 25.32 -13.42
N MET A 258 4.19 24.80 -13.83
CA MET A 258 4.76 23.61 -13.22
C MET A 258 5.39 23.96 -11.86
N MET A 259 4.90 23.34 -10.79
CA MET A 259 5.48 23.46 -9.46
C MET A 259 6.26 22.18 -9.14
N TYR A 260 7.53 22.32 -8.77
CA TYR A 260 8.39 21.17 -8.41
C TYR A 260 9.03 21.34 -7.03
N ARG A 261 9.26 20.23 -6.32
CA ARG A 261 9.90 20.22 -5.00
C ARG A 261 11.42 20.13 -5.09
N TYR A 262 11.91 19.26 -5.98
CA TYR A 262 13.33 19.02 -6.23
C TYR A 262 13.66 19.30 -7.69
N ASP A 263 14.83 19.91 -7.94
CA ASP A 263 15.37 20.03 -9.30
C ASP A 263 15.87 18.68 -9.83
N GLU A 264 16.16 18.61 -11.12
CA GLU A 264 16.54 17.35 -11.77
C GLU A 264 17.86 16.79 -11.25
N GLU A 265 18.80 17.68 -10.88
CA GLU A 265 20.09 17.31 -10.31
C GLU A 265 19.93 16.69 -8.91
N GLN A 266 19.11 17.28 -8.04
CA GLN A 266 18.78 16.77 -6.71
C GLN A 266 18.14 15.38 -6.79
N ILE A 267 17.18 15.21 -7.70
CA ILE A 267 16.53 13.91 -7.94
C ILE A 267 17.58 12.88 -8.37
N THR A 268 18.42 13.25 -9.35
CA THR A 268 19.44 12.35 -9.91
C THR A 268 20.50 11.98 -8.88
N SER A 269 20.96 12.96 -8.11
CA SER A 269 21.94 12.79 -7.03
C SER A 269 21.45 11.84 -5.95
N LEU A 270 20.20 12.00 -5.48
CA LEU A 270 19.61 11.09 -4.48
C LEU A 270 19.56 9.64 -5.00
N VAL A 271 19.13 9.45 -6.25
CA VAL A 271 19.08 8.10 -6.84
C VAL A 271 20.49 7.50 -6.95
N ASN A 272 21.47 8.28 -7.40
CA ASN A 272 22.86 7.80 -7.53
C ASN A 272 23.45 7.45 -6.15
N GLN A 273 23.20 8.27 -5.13
CA GLN A 273 23.62 8.00 -3.76
C GLN A 273 23.04 6.68 -3.23
N VAL A 274 21.73 6.46 -3.39
CA VAL A 274 21.06 5.22 -2.94
C VAL A 274 21.60 4.00 -3.70
N CYS A 275 21.79 4.14 -5.02
CA CYS A 275 22.30 3.06 -5.85
C CYS A 275 23.75 2.69 -5.52
N GLY A 276 24.61 3.69 -5.30
CA GLY A 276 26.00 3.46 -4.90
C GLY A 276 26.08 2.68 -3.59
N ARG A 277 25.28 3.06 -2.59
CA ARG A 277 25.23 2.36 -1.30
C ARG A 277 24.63 0.95 -1.40
N ALA A 278 23.65 0.73 -2.27
CA ALA A 278 23.10 -0.59 -2.53
C ALA A 278 24.14 -1.55 -3.16
N MET A 279 24.99 -1.04 -4.06
CA MET A 279 26.02 -1.84 -4.73
C MET A 279 27.19 -2.23 -3.83
N LEU A 280 27.65 -1.30 -2.97
CA LEU A 280 28.77 -1.57 -2.05
C LEU A 280 28.52 -2.74 -1.10
N LYS A 281 27.25 -2.99 -0.73
CA LYS A 281 26.88 -4.08 0.20
C LYS A 281 26.51 -5.39 -0.49
N SER A 282 26.10 -5.34 -1.76
CA SER A 282 25.90 -6.57 -2.55
C SER A 282 27.21 -7.25 -2.96
N GLY A 283 28.33 -6.50 -2.97
CA GLY A 283 29.67 -7.00 -3.29
C GLY A 283 30.48 -7.52 -2.11
N GLY A 284 29.97 -7.44 -0.87
CA GLY A 284 30.74 -7.77 0.34
C GLY A 284 29.92 -8.55 1.37
N GLY A 285 29.89 -9.88 1.23
CA GLY A 285 29.55 -10.80 2.32
C GLY A 285 28.28 -11.63 2.14
N GLY A 286 28.49 -12.94 1.89
CA GLY A 286 27.51 -13.98 2.21
C GLY A 286 26.73 -14.53 1.01
N ALA A 287 27.29 -15.54 0.35
CA ALA A 287 26.51 -16.46 -0.46
C ALA A 287 25.46 -17.14 0.44
N MET A 288 24.20 -16.71 0.34
CA MET A 288 23.06 -17.54 0.69
C MET A 288 22.48 -18.06 -0.63
N LEU A 289 22.67 -19.35 -0.87
CA LEU A 289 22.17 -20.06 -2.04
C LEU A 289 20.65 -19.90 -2.12
N VAL A 290 20.20 -19.00 -2.99
CA VAL A 290 18.84 -19.05 -3.52
C VAL A 290 18.96 -19.69 -4.89
N SER A 291 18.74 -21.01 -4.93
CA SER A 291 18.62 -21.74 -6.19
C SER A 291 17.54 -21.07 -7.04
N ARG A 292 17.96 -20.53 -8.19
CA ARG A 292 17.11 -20.29 -9.35
C ARG A 292 16.68 -21.65 -9.88
N GLY A 293 15.40 -21.97 -9.75
CA GLY A 293 14.75 -23.02 -10.53
C GLY A 293 13.64 -22.37 -11.35
N GLY A 294 13.91 -22.12 -12.62
CA GLY A 294 12.88 -21.81 -13.61
C GLY A 294 12.70 -23.00 -14.54
N GLY A 295 11.45 -23.22 -14.96
CA GLY A 295 11.08 -24.04 -16.12
C GLY A 295 10.64 -25.47 -15.81
N ASP A 296 9.34 -25.72 -15.95
CA ASP A 296 8.80 -27.06 -16.27
C ASP A 296 9.44 -27.58 -17.59
N PRO A 297 9.58 -28.91 -17.74
CA PRO A 297 8.52 -29.64 -18.44
C PRO A 297 8.15 -31.00 -17.82
N CYS A 298 6.93 -31.40 -18.13
CA CYS A 298 6.27 -32.67 -17.80
C CYS A 298 7.06 -33.90 -18.25
N HIS A 299 7.10 -34.96 -17.43
CA HIS A 299 6.68 -36.34 -17.77
C HIS A 299 6.82 -37.25 -16.52
N GLY A 300 5.85 -38.15 -16.34
CA GLY A 300 5.59 -38.85 -15.09
C GLY A 300 6.50 -40.04 -14.76
N LEU A 301 6.25 -40.61 -13.57
CA LEU A 301 6.24 -42.04 -13.21
C LEU A 301 5.92 -42.16 -11.69
N SER A 302 5.09 -43.13 -11.33
CA SER A 302 4.59 -43.41 -9.95
C SER A 302 5.55 -44.30 -9.12
N PRO A 303 5.16 -44.87 -7.95
CA PRO A 303 5.69 -44.50 -6.64
C PRO A 303 6.61 -45.56 -5.98
N GLY A 304 7.58 -45.12 -5.17
CA GLY A 304 8.47 -45.98 -4.38
C GLY A 304 8.26 -45.81 -2.86
N ARG A 305 8.06 -46.94 -2.17
CA ARG A 305 7.77 -47.10 -0.73
C ARG A 305 8.99 -46.89 0.21
N ALA A 306 8.63 -46.59 1.47
CA ALA A 306 9.34 -46.81 2.76
C ALA A 306 10.53 -45.88 3.07
N SER A 307 10.79 -45.42 4.31
CA SER A 307 10.55 -46.06 5.61
C SER A 307 10.39 -45.04 6.76
N ALA A 308 9.86 -45.52 7.87
CA ALA A 308 9.49 -44.81 9.10
C ALA A 308 10.69 -44.41 9.97
N ALA A 309 10.63 -43.23 10.59
CA ALA A 309 11.47 -42.85 11.71
C ALA A 309 10.62 -42.28 12.85
N LYS A 310 10.63 -43.01 13.98
CA LYS A 310 10.00 -42.66 15.25
C LYS A 310 10.61 -41.37 15.83
N ARG A 311 9.79 -40.42 16.29
CA ARG A 311 10.20 -39.39 17.26
C ARG A 311 9.14 -39.27 18.37
N GLY A 312 9.62 -39.35 19.61
CA GLY A 312 8.83 -39.36 20.83
C GLY A 312 8.27 -37.99 21.24
N PRO A 313 7.52 -37.94 22.36
CA PRO A 313 6.66 -36.81 22.68
C PRO A 313 7.46 -35.62 23.25
N GLN A 314 7.41 -34.47 22.60
CA GLN A 314 7.91 -33.22 23.14
C GLN A 314 6.85 -32.54 24.02
N LYS A 315 7.26 -32.24 25.26
CA LYS A 315 6.45 -31.59 26.29
C LYS A 315 6.15 -30.13 25.93
N ARG A 316 4.88 -29.75 26.05
CA ARG A 316 4.34 -28.39 25.92
C ARG A 316 4.75 -27.58 27.15
N ALA A 317 5.48 -26.48 26.98
CA ALA A 317 5.75 -25.54 28.07
C ALA A 317 4.62 -24.51 28.10
N THR A 318 3.81 -24.57 29.15
CA THR A 318 2.76 -23.58 29.46
C THR A 318 3.41 -22.44 30.22
N VAL A 319 3.36 -21.22 29.70
CA VAL A 319 3.72 -20.01 30.46
C VAL A 319 2.44 -19.53 31.14
N GLU A 320 2.35 -19.72 32.46
CA GLU A 320 1.34 -19.06 33.28
C GLU A 320 1.73 -17.60 33.50
N VAL A 321 0.83 -16.68 33.15
CA VAL A 321 0.93 -15.26 33.52
C VAL A 321 0.04 -15.05 34.74
N ALA A 322 0.65 -14.76 35.89
CA ALA A 322 -0.05 -14.47 37.13
C ALA A 322 -0.84 -13.16 37.04
N LEU A 323 -2.15 -13.22 37.27
CA LEU A 323 -3.04 -12.06 37.40
C LEU A 323 -2.83 -11.42 38.77
N ALA A 324 -2.30 -10.19 38.80
CA ALA A 324 -2.21 -9.38 40.01
C ALA A 324 -3.62 -9.03 40.51
N ARG A 325 -3.87 -9.32 41.79
CA ARG A 325 -5.10 -9.03 42.52
C ARG A 325 -5.36 -7.52 42.55
N LEU A 326 -6.49 -7.07 42.01
CA LEU A 326 -7.07 -5.77 42.33
C LEU A 326 -8.08 -5.94 43.47
N SER A 327 -7.92 -5.07 44.47
CA SER A 327 -8.61 -5.04 45.75
C SER A 327 -10.10 -4.75 45.64
N SER A 328 -10.89 -5.43 46.47
CA SER A 328 -12.29 -5.13 46.71
C SER A 328 -12.46 -3.84 47.53
N SER A 329 -13.11 -2.82 46.97
CA SER A 329 -13.89 -1.88 47.77
C SER A 329 -14.84 -1.06 46.89
N HIS A 330 -16.07 -0.88 47.40
CA HIS A 330 -17.17 -0.02 46.95
C HIS A 330 -18.16 -0.57 45.92
N ILE A 331 -19.13 -1.31 46.47
CA ILE A 331 -20.52 -1.42 45.99
C ILE A 331 -21.29 -0.16 46.41
N PRO A 332 -22.21 0.36 45.57
CA PRO A 332 -23.50 0.80 46.05
C PRO A 332 -24.64 0.00 45.42
N LYS A 333 -25.61 -0.35 46.27
CA LYS A 333 -26.87 -1.04 45.97
C LYS A 333 -27.95 -0.06 45.47
N ALA A 334 -28.93 -0.64 44.78
CA ALA A 334 -30.28 -0.16 44.41
C ALA A 334 -30.38 0.54 43.03
N ALA A 335 -31.37 0.26 42.17
CA ALA A 335 -32.70 -0.31 42.41
C ALA A 335 -33.18 -1.17 41.22
N ALA A 336 -33.92 -2.23 41.54
CA ALA A 336 -34.86 -2.91 40.66
C ALA A 336 -36.12 -2.04 40.46
N VAL A 337 -36.75 -2.07 39.29
CA VAL A 337 -38.21 -2.18 39.08
C VAL A 337 -38.47 -2.56 37.61
N SER A 338 -39.29 -3.61 37.45
CA SER A 338 -40.10 -4.07 36.30
C SER A 338 -39.42 -4.65 35.05
#